data_AF-A0A429FLF1-F1
#
_entry.id   AF-A0A429FLF1-F1
#
_cell.length_a   1.000
_cell.length_b   1.000
_cell.length_c   1.000
_cell.angle_alpha   90.00
_cell.angle_beta   90.00
_cell.angle_gamma   90.00
#
_symmetry.space_group_name_H-M   'P 1'
#
loop_
_entity.id
_entity.type
_entity.pdbx_description
1 polymer ?
#
loop_
_entity_poly.entity_id
_entity_poly.type
_entity_poly.pdbx_seq_one_letter_code
_entity_poly.pdbx_strand_id
1 'polypeptide(L)' 'MSSHTQQTKQTRTAPRQADAQRPAICPTCGHSVPAEITRHKTLGIYVPVWGPGTCRNPDCGTGATGLRH' A
#
# COMPACT_ATOMS: atom_id res chain seq x y z
N MET A 1 -24.69 12.63 -39.46
CA MET A 1 -23.64 13.16 -38.57
C MET A 1 -24.25 13.38 -37.19
N SER A 2 -24.13 12.43 -36.28
CA SER A 2 -24.26 12.65 -34.84
C SER A 2 -23.75 11.40 -34.12
N SER A 3 -22.59 11.58 -33.50
CA SER A 3 -21.77 10.53 -32.89
C SER A 3 -22.45 10.00 -31.63
N HIS A 4 -22.87 8.74 -31.67
CA HIS A 4 -23.12 7.99 -30.45
C HIS A 4 -21.76 7.48 -29.95
N THR A 5 -21.16 8.17 -28.99
CA THR A 5 -19.99 7.64 -28.26
C THR A 5 -20.43 7.14 -26.90
N GLN A 6 -20.24 5.84 -26.74
CA GLN A 6 -20.79 4.98 -25.70
C GLN A 6 -20.25 5.37 -24.33
N GLN A 7 -21.17 5.65 -23.40
CA GLN A 7 -20.87 5.84 -22.00
C GLN A 7 -20.42 4.51 -21.41
N THR A 8 -19.10 4.32 -21.28
CA THR A 8 -18.52 3.15 -20.62
C THR A 8 -18.88 3.19 -19.14
N LYS A 9 -19.73 2.23 -18.71
CA LYS A 9 -19.93 1.88 -17.31
C LYS A 9 -18.57 1.51 -16.71
N GLN A 10 -17.92 2.45 -16.05
CA GLN A 10 -16.82 2.17 -15.14
C GLN A 10 -17.43 1.48 -13.91
N THR A 11 -17.60 0.16 -13.99
CA THR A 11 -17.83 -0.67 -12.81
C THR A 11 -16.60 -0.52 -11.93
N ARG A 12 -16.63 0.43 -11.00
CA ARG A 12 -15.66 0.57 -9.91
C ARG A 12 -15.86 -0.62 -8.98
N THR A 13 -15.34 -1.78 -9.37
CA THR A 13 -15.02 -2.84 -8.43
C THR A 13 -13.88 -2.28 -7.58
N ALA A 14 -14.21 -1.60 -6.48
CA ALA A 14 -13.22 -1.21 -5.51
C ALA A 14 -12.51 -2.51 -5.08
N PRO A 15 -11.19 -2.66 -5.29
CA PRO A 15 -10.47 -3.77 -4.69
C PRO A 15 -10.72 -3.67 -3.20
N ARG A 16 -10.97 -4.78 -2.50
CA ARG A 16 -11.28 -4.85 -1.07
C ARG A 16 -10.20 -4.11 -0.25
N GLN A 17 -10.33 -2.78 -0.13
CA GLN A 17 -9.30 -1.88 0.40
C GLN A 17 -9.14 -2.05 1.92
N ALA A 18 -10.17 -2.56 2.58
CA ALA A 18 -10.34 -2.53 4.04
C ALA A 18 -9.22 -3.21 4.85
N ASP A 19 -8.48 -4.16 4.26
CA ASP A 19 -7.36 -4.81 4.96
C ASP A 19 -6.06 -3.98 4.86
N ALA A 20 -5.86 -3.26 3.74
CA ALA A 20 -4.66 -2.49 3.47
C ALA A 20 -4.57 -1.14 4.21
N GLN A 21 -5.70 -0.63 4.72
CA GLN A 21 -5.70 0.60 5.53
C GLN A 21 -5.49 0.34 7.04
N ARG A 22 -5.44 -0.91 7.50
CA ARG A 22 -5.10 -1.15 8.90
C ARG A 22 -3.65 -0.72 9.12
N PRO A 23 -3.38 0.23 10.04
CA PRO A 23 -2.02 0.62 10.35
C PRO A 23 -1.26 -0.62 10.80
N ALA A 24 -0.13 -0.88 10.14
CA ALA A 24 0.72 -1.98 10.52
C ALA A 24 1.43 -1.65 11.84
N ILE A 25 1.89 -2.67 12.55
CA ILE A 25 2.61 -2.50 13.81
C ILE A 25 4.09 -2.75 13.57
N CYS A 26 4.95 -1.85 14.05
CA CYS A 26 6.38 -2.06 14.04
C CYS A 26 6.72 -3.28 14.91
N PRO A 27 7.40 -4.31 14.39
CA PRO A 27 7.72 -5.50 15.17
C PRO A 27 8.75 -5.24 16.28
N THR A 28 9.47 -4.11 16.22
CA THR A 28 10.51 -3.75 17.19
C THR A 28 9.94 -3.01 18.39
N CYS A 29 9.14 -1.97 18.16
CA CYS A 29 8.65 -1.11 19.25
C CYS A 29 7.14 -1.20 19.49
N GLY A 30 6.38 -1.95 18.68
CA GLY A 30 4.93 -2.09 18.85
C GLY A 30 4.11 -0.87 18.45
N HIS A 31 4.75 0.20 17.97
CA HIS A 31 4.04 1.40 17.52
C HIS A 31 3.42 1.20 16.13
N SER A 32 2.27 1.84 15.90
CA SER A 32 1.64 1.93 14.59
C SER A 32 2.56 2.62 13.59
N VAL A 33 2.75 2.01 12.43
CA VAL A 33 3.44 2.59 11.28
C VAL A 33 2.43 2.96 10.19
N PRO A 34 2.66 4.07 9.46
CA PRO A 34 1.79 4.46 8.36
C PRO A 34 1.84 3.41 7.25
N ALA A 35 0.73 3.22 6.52
CA ALA A 35 0.76 2.46 5.27
C ALA A 35 1.49 3.28 4.19
N GLU A 36 2.36 2.64 3.43
CA GLU A 36 3.11 3.26 2.34
C GLU A 36 2.79 2.56 1.02
N ILE A 37 2.66 3.37 -0.05
CA ILE A 37 2.39 2.87 -1.40
C ILE A 37 3.69 2.86 -2.17
N THR A 38 4.11 1.68 -2.60
CA THR A 38 5.18 1.53 -3.57
C THR A 38 4.59 1.17 -4.94
N ARG A 39 5.27 1.53 -6.02
CA ARG A 39 4.86 1.15 -7.37
C ARG A 39 6.00 0.40 -8.02
N HIS A 40 5.73 -0.83 -8.43
CA HIS A 40 6.64 -1.57 -9.29
C HIS A 40 6.12 -1.58 -10.74
N LYS A 41 7.04 -1.61 -11.69
CA LYS A 41 6.69 -1.69 -13.10
C LYS A 41 6.71 -3.14 -13.55
N THR A 42 5.57 -3.62 -14.05
CA THR A 42 5.40 -5.01 -14.49
C THR A 42 4.76 -4.97 -15.88
N LEU A 43 5.41 -5.57 -16.89
CA LEU A 43 4.89 -5.65 -18.26
C LEU A 43 4.41 -4.30 -18.84
N GLY A 44 5.09 -3.20 -18.51
CA GLY A 44 4.75 -1.86 -19.01
C GLY A 44 3.72 -1.09 -18.18
N ILE A 45 3.08 -1.70 -17.17
CA ILE A 45 2.14 -1.02 -16.27
C ILE A 45 2.74 -0.81 -14.87
N TYR A 46 2.32 0.26 -14.18
CA TYR A 46 2.73 0.53 -12.78
C TYR A 46 1.68 0.00 -11.81
N VAL A 47 2.01 -1.09 -11.13
CA VAL A 47 1.11 -1.72 -10.15
C VAL A 47 1.40 -1.14 -8.75
N PRO A 48 0.38 -0.63 -8.03
CA PRO A 48 0.54 -0.17 -6.66
C PRO A 48 0.56 -1.35 -5.69
N VAL A 49 1.52 -1.35 -4.78
CA VAL A 49 1.65 -2.30 -3.69
C VAL A 49 1.60 -1.53 -2.37
N TRP A 50 0.69 -1.94 -1.49
CA TRP A 50 0.55 -1.37 -0.15
C TRP A 50 1.35 -2.21 0.84
N GLY A 51 2.17 -1.57 1.66
CA GLY A 51 2.96 -2.22 2.69
C GLY A 51 3.12 -1.36 3.95
N PRO A 52 3.68 -1.93 5.02
CA PRO A 52 4.06 -1.15 6.18
C PRO A 52 5.13 -0.12 5.78
N GLY A 53 4.89 1.13 6.13
CA GLY A 53 5.86 2.19 5.98
C GLY A 53 6.98 2.10 7.01
N THR A 54 7.98 2.96 6.84
CA THR A 54 9.14 3.02 7.75
C THR A 54 8.71 3.52 9.14
N CYS A 55 9.23 2.87 10.20
CA CYS A 55 9.04 3.36 11.56
C CYS A 55 9.74 4.72 11.75
N ARG A 56 9.01 5.71 12.27
CA ARG A 56 9.53 7.05 12.54
C ARG A 56 9.74 7.34 14.02
N ASN A 57 9.64 6.31 14.87
CA ASN A 57 9.89 6.45 16.30
C ASN A 57 11.41 6.55 16.52
N PRO A 58 11.95 7.67 17.02
CA PRO A 58 13.39 7.84 17.25
C PRO A 58 13.93 6.89 18.33
N ASP A 59 13.08 6.38 19.22
CA ASP A 59 13.45 5.39 20.23
C ASP A 59 13.45 3.95 19.66
N CYS A 60 13.06 3.78 18.39
CA CYS A 60 13.03 2.49 17.70
C CYS A 60 14.45 2.09 17.26
N GLY A 61 15.27 1.63 18.21
CA GLY A 61 16.69 1.41 17.95
C GLY A 61 17.44 0.46 18.88
N THR A 62 16.83 -0.07 19.95
CA THR A 62 17.49 -1.03 20.85
C THR A 62 17.46 -2.47 20.34
N GLY A 63 17.66 -2.67 19.03
CA GLY A 63 17.79 -4.01 18.42
C GLY A 63 17.26 -4.10 16.99
N ALA A 64 17.99 -3.54 16.02
CA ALA A 64 17.78 -3.85 14.61
C ALA A 64 18.32 -5.26 14.30
N THR A 65 17.56 -6.31 14.58
CA THR A 65 17.69 -7.61 13.92
C THR A 65 16.34 -8.31 13.97
N GLY A 66 15.57 -8.16 12.90
CA GLY A 66 14.23 -8.74 12.74
C GLY A 66 13.95 -9.10 11.29
N LEU A 67 14.76 -10.03 10.79
CA LEU A 67 14.40 -11.12 9.87
C LEU A 67 13.39 -10.82 8.74
N ARG A 68 13.93 -10.73 7.52
CA ARG A 68 13.21 -11.12 6.30
C ARG A 68 13.36 -12.64 6.18
N HIS A 69 12.25 -13.38 6.18
CA HIS A 69 12.18 -14.75 5.68
C HIS A 69 11.74 -14.74 4.22
#